data_AF-A0A8B7ND31-F1
#
_entry.id   AF-A0A8B7ND31-F1
#
_cell.length_a   1.000
_cell.length_b   1.000
_cell.length_c   1.000
_cell.angle_alpha   90.00
_cell.angle_beta   90.00
_cell.angle_gamma   90.00
#
_symmetry.space_group_name_H-M   'P 1'
#
loop_
_entity.id
_entity.type
_entity.pdbx_description
1 polymer ?
#
loop_
_entity_poly.entity_id
_entity_poly.type
_entity_poly.pdbx_seq_one_letter_code
_entity_poly.pdbx_strand_id
1 'polypeptide(L)'
;MTVAVSEADASVVNVTALRRSTTSEVDVCCEVKLPVKYDVEAALQAQGRVEVQGLQNARVRIATEEGGAAVNRLQSLQVIYRTSSGPLLVKGKLLSSLQASATRVLSISGDMIQGGSVEVNAPKIECNLQSLHLNSLQLAADDVTLRVNDVTCHTSSIQAEHAHVLIGNYSGGMTWQFSSMSLEVAVPRLHGDSSVVATRGRVSLGCPTEYRYGICVTGQDVCMHREFKEVKCIAADIKDAAGDMKDAAGDMKDAAGDMKDAAGDKGRQRVLAGPSSPLLSVTLLEGRCSLVPWTWPRTRH
;
A
#
# COMPACT_ATOMS: atom_id res chain seq x y z
N MET A 1 21.52 26.71 10.05
CA MET A 1 21.55 25.45 9.26
C MET A 1 22.88 24.80 9.51
N THR A 2 22.89 23.58 10.01
CA THR A 2 24.12 22.79 10.22
C THR A 2 24.10 21.67 9.19
N VAL A 3 25.14 21.59 8.37
CA VAL A 3 25.32 20.50 7.40
C VAL A 3 26.56 19.74 7.80
N ALA A 4 26.39 18.49 8.22
CA ALA A 4 27.49 17.58 8.51
C ALA A 4 27.60 16.56 7.36
N VAL A 5 28.83 16.30 6.93
CA VAL A 5 29.15 15.41 5.82
C VAL A 5 30.24 14.46 6.34
N SER A 6 30.04 13.15 6.18
CA SER A 6 31.02 12.15 6.62
C SER A 6 31.35 11.19 5.48
N GLU A 7 32.63 11.13 5.11
CA GLU A 7 33.25 9.98 4.45
C GLU A 7 34.65 9.80 5.06
N ALA A 8 35.14 8.56 5.14
CA ALA A 8 36.38 8.20 5.84
C ALA A 8 37.65 8.83 5.21
N ASP A 9 37.57 9.37 3.99
CA ASP A 9 38.65 10.05 3.29
C ASP A 9 38.16 11.37 2.65
N ALA A 10 38.59 12.47 3.27
CA ALA A 10 38.64 13.87 2.85
C ALA A 10 37.87 14.40 1.61
N SER A 11 37.33 15.62 1.75
CA SER A 11 37.80 16.84 1.06
C SER A 11 36.66 17.78 0.62
N VAL A 12 36.77 19.03 1.10
CA VAL A 12 36.11 20.27 0.69
C VAL A 12 34.62 20.18 0.30
N VAL A 13 33.77 20.52 1.26
CA VAL A 13 32.38 20.92 1.02
C VAL A 13 32.38 22.37 0.53
N ASN A 14 32.07 22.60 -0.76
CA ASN A 14 31.85 23.96 -1.27
C ASN A 14 30.47 24.45 -0.81
N VAL A 15 30.47 25.25 0.26
CA VAL A 15 29.28 25.94 0.77
C VAL A 15 29.14 27.27 0.04
N THR A 16 28.10 27.43 -0.76
CA THR A 16 27.77 28.71 -1.42
C THR A 16 26.51 29.28 -0.77
N ALA A 17 26.65 30.36 0.00
CA ALA A 17 25.49 31.10 0.48
C ALA A 17 24.96 32.01 -0.65
N LEU A 18 23.76 31.73 -1.14
CA LEU A 18 23.05 32.52 -2.12
C LEU A 18 22.02 33.40 -1.40
N ARG A 19 22.26 34.71 -1.35
CA ARG A 19 21.29 35.67 -0.82
C ARG A 19 20.29 36.02 -1.93
N ARG A 20 19.01 35.67 -1.77
CA ARG A 20 17.93 36.23 -2.59
C ARG A 20 17.23 37.31 -1.78
N SER A 21 17.38 38.57 -2.19
CA SER A 21 16.53 39.65 -1.68
C SER A 21 15.41 39.90 -2.67
N THR A 22 14.22 39.42 -2.35
CA THR A 22 12.98 39.99 -2.88
C THR A 22 12.36 40.79 -1.74
N THR A 23 12.02 42.04 -2.03
CA THR A 23 11.50 43.07 -1.13
C THR A 23 10.76 42.53 0.10
N SER A 24 11.23 42.96 1.29
CA SER A 24 10.73 42.76 2.66
C SER A 24 10.98 41.44 3.42
N GLU A 25 11.44 40.34 2.80
CA GLU A 25 11.90 39.15 3.53
C GLU A 25 13.28 38.70 3.01
N VAL A 26 14.24 38.48 3.91
CA VAL A 26 15.58 38.01 3.53
C VAL A 26 15.55 36.49 3.47
N ASP A 27 15.25 35.94 2.30
CA ASP A 27 15.40 34.52 2.02
C ASP A 27 16.89 34.17 1.86
N VAL A 28 17.44 33.54 2.89
CA VAL A 28 18.81 33.01 2.87
C VAL A 28 18.77 31.59 2.31
N CYS A 29 19.29 31.42 1.10
CA CYS A 29 19.49 30.11 0.50
C CYS A 29 20.94 29.67 0.71
N CYS A 30 21.17 28.46 1.19
CA CYS A 30 22.50 27.87 1.29
C CYS A 30 22.54 26.67 0.35
N GLU A 31 23.36 26.75 -0.70
CA GLU A 31 23.59 25.63 -1.62
C GLU A 31 24.92 24.97 -1.24
N VAL A 32 24.85 23.68 -0.92
CA VAL A 32 26.01 22.86 -0.60
C VAL A 32 26.17 21.81 -1.68
N LYS A 33 27.27 21.89 -2.44
CA LYS A 33 27.58 20.91 -3.49
C LYS A 33 28.41 19.78 -2.90
N LEU A 34 27.85 18.57 -2.92
CA LEU A 34 28.46 17.37 -2.40
C LEU A 34 28.72 16.39 -3.55
N PRO A 35 29.81 15.61 -3.51
CA PRO A 35 29.95 14.50 -4.44
C PRO A 35 28.84 13.47 -4.20
N VAL A 36 28.43 12.80 -5.27
CA VAL A 36 27.20 12.00 -5.34
C VAL A 36 27.09 10.93 -4.24
N LYS A 37 28.23 10.38 -3.79
CA LYS A 37 28.32 9.24 -2.85
C LYS A 37 28.30 9.59 -1.37
N TYR A 38 28.42 10.86 -1.02
CA TYR A 38 28.55 11.26 0.39
C TYR A 38 27.22 11.12 1.12
N ASP A 39 27.29 10.60 2.35
CA ASP A 39 26.17 10.66 3.28
C ASP A 39 25.92 12.10 3.72
N VAL A 40 24.64 12.43 3.93
CA VAL A 40 24.22 13.80 4.23
C VAL A 40 23.46 13.83 5.54
N GLU A 41 23.85 14.74 6.42
CA GLU A 41 23.06 15.13 7.58
C GLU A 41 22.80 16.64 7.54
N ALA A 42 21.54 17.00 7.33
CA ALA A 42 21.09 18.39 7.24
C ALA A 42 20.09 18.68 8.36
N ALA A 43 20.42 19.62 9.24
CA ALA A 43 19.58 20.03 10.35
C ALA A 43 19.26 21.53 10.30
N LEU A 44 17.98 21.85 10.50
CA LEU A 44 17.45 23.22 10.54
C LEU A 44 16.66 23.43 11.85
N GLN A 45 17.15 24.32 12.71
CA GLN A 45 16.57 24.67 14.02
C GLN A 45 15.65 25.91 13.96
N ALA A 46 15.14 26.25 12.79
CA ALA A 46 14.29 27.41 12.58
C ALA A 46 13.33 27.11 11.44
N GLN A 47 12.42 28.04 11.17
CA GLN A 47 11.52 27.90 10.02
C GLN A 47 12.31 27.85 8.72
N GLY A 48 12.06 26.85 7.88
CA GLY A 48 12.59 26.81 6.52
C GLY A 48 12.47 25.46 5.85
N ARG A 49 13.23 25.28 4.76
CA ARG A 49 13.13 24.10 3.90
C ARG A 49 14.50 23.56 3.54
N VAL A 50 14.66 22.24 3.67
CA VAL A 50 15.86 21.53 3.20
C VAL A 50 15.54 20.84 1.88
N GLU A 51 16.34 21.08 0.84
CA GLU A 51 16.21 20.38 -0.44
C GLU A 51 17.46 19.53 -0.70
N VAL A 52 17.27 18.23 -0.95
CA VAL A 52 18.33 17.27 -1.27
C VAL A 52 18.06 16.70 -2.65
N GLN A 53 19.03 16.79 -3.55
CA GLN A 53 18.83 16.37 -4.93
C GLN A 53 20.05 15.70 -5.55
N GLY A 54 19.80 14.70 -6.41
CA GLY A 54 20.83 14.11 -7.27
C GLY A 54 21.94 13.35 -6.56
N LEU A 55 21.64 12.74 -5.40
CA LEU A 55 22.59 11.93 -4.65
C LEU A 55 22.36 10.43 -4.86
N GLN A 56 23.45 9.67 -4.77
CA GLN A 56 23.48 8.21 -4.74
C GLN A 56 24.37 7.74 -3.59
N ASN A 57 23.81 7.63 -2.38
CA ASN A 57 24.56 7.42 -1.15
C ASN A 57 23.95 6.33 -0.25
N ALA A 58 24.58 6.05 0.90
CA ALA A 58 24.03 5.08 1.83
C ALA A 58 22.91 5.71 2.67
N ARG A 59 23.10 6.95 3.12
CA ARG A 59 22.18 7.59 4.07
C ARG A 59 22.00 9.09 3.84
N VAL A 60 20.74 9.52 3.92
CA VAL A 60 20.37 10.93 4.06
C VAL A 60 19.55 11.12 5.34
N ARG A 61 19.99 12.03 6.21
CA ARG A 61 19.25 12.49 7.38
C ARG A 61 18.87 13.95 7.21
N ILE A 62 17.58 14.22 7.37
CA ILE A 62 17.03 15.58 7.35
C ILE A 62 16.27 15.81 8.65
N ALA A 63 16.60 16.86 9.37
CA ALA A 63 15.89 17.30 10.56
C ALA A 63 15.45 18.77 10.40
N THR A 64 14.17 19.06 10.59
CA THR A 64 13.64 20.43 10.64
C THR A 64 12.86 20.65 11.94
N GLU A 65 12.87 21.85 12.50
CA GLU A 65 11.98 22.15 13.63
C GLU A 65 10.57 22.48 13.11
N GLU A 66 10.41 23.63 12.45
CA GLU A 66 9.20 23.98 11.71
C GLU A 66 9.54 24.14 10.23
N GLY A 67 8.82 23.44 9.35
CA GLY A 67 9.04 23.53 7.90
C GLY A 67 9.43 22.20 7.26
N GLY A 68 9.63 22.25 5.95
CA GLY A 68 9.58 21.06 5.10
C GLY A 68 10.93 20.53 4.63
N ALA A 69 10.88 19.38 4.00
CA ALA A 69 11.97 18.84 3.20
C ALA A 69 11.50 18.60 1.77
N ALA A 70 12.43 18.63 0.83
CA ALA A 70 12.21 18.16 -0.53
C ALA A 70 13.33 17.23 -0.95
N VAL A 71 12.98 16.11 -1.53
CA VAL A 71 13.93 15.17 -2.12
C VAL A 71 13.63 15.04 -3.60
N ASN A 72 14.67 15.09 -4.44
CA ASN A 72 14.51 15.04 -5.89
C ASN A 72 15.56 14.13 -6.53
N ARG A 73 15.12 13.13 -7.31
CA ARG A 73 16.00 12.14 -7.96
C ARG A 73 17.02 11.55 -6.97
N LEU A 74 16.55 11.18 -5.78
CA LEU A 74 17.39 10.69 -4.70
C LEU A 74 17.44 9.15 -4.73
N GLN A 75 18.66 8.61 -4.79
CA GLN A 75 18.92 7.19 -4.64
C GLN A 75 19.68 7.00 -3.33
N SER A 76 19.05 6.43 -2.32
CA SER A 76 19.69 6.20 -1.04
C SER A 76 19.28 4.85 -0.50
N LEU A 77 20.12 4.19 0.30
CA LEU A 77 19.65 2.99 0.98
C LEU A 77 18.61 3.36 2.05
N GLN A 78 18.83 4.48 2.74
CA GLN A 78 17.98 4.96 3.81
C GLN A 78 17.86 6.49 3.83
N VAL A 79 16.62 6.98 3.87
CA VAL A 79 16.30 8.36 4.17
C VAL A 79 15.62 8.41 5.54
N ILE A 80 16.12 9.27 6.41
CA ILE A 80 15.52 9.55 7.72
C ILE A 80 15.10 11.02 7.72
N TYR A 81 13.80 11.26 7.87
CA TYR A 81 13.24 12.61 7.99
C TYR A 81 12.60 12.81 9.35
N ARG A 82 13.00 13.86 10.06
CA ARG A 82 12.40 14.25 11.34
C ARG A 82 11.95 15.69 11.27
N THR A 83 10.72 15.96 11.72
CA THR A 83 10.21 17.33 11.81
C THR A 83 9.34 17.53 13.05
N SER A 84 9.16 18.74 13.58
CA SER A 84 8.05 18.95 14.53
C SER A 84 6.72 19.05 13.78
N SER A 85 6.74 19.72 12.63
CA SER A 85 5.60 19.80 11.71
C SER A 85 6.07 20.26 10.34
N GLY A 86 5.69 19.54 9.28
CA GLY A 86 6.01 19.97 7.93
C GLY A 86 5.86 18.90 6.84
N PRO A 87 5.93 19.34 5.56
CA PRO A 87 5.85 18.43 4.43
C PRO A 87 7.22 17.84 4.06
N LEU A 88 7.23 16.55 3.70
CA LEU A 88 8.26 15.93 2.87
C LEU A 88 7.76 15.82 1.43
N LEU A 89 8.37 16.60 0.54
CA LEU A 89 8.02 16.63 -0.87
C LEU A 89 8.95 15.73 -1.69
N VAL A 90 8.43 14.64 -2.22
CA VAL A 90 9.13 13.69 -3.10
C VAL A 90 8.93 14.11 -4.54
N LYS A 91 9.89 14.85 -5.10
CA LYS A 91 9.87 15.28 -6.50
C LYS A 91 10.38 14.15 -7.38
N GLY A 92 9.53 13.60 -8.25
CA GLY A 92 9.89 12.44 -9.07
C GLY A 92 9.96 11.15 -8.24
N LYS A 93 11.05 10.40 -8.41
CA LYS A 93 11.25 9.10 -7.75
C LYS A 93 12.21 9.22 -6.58
N LEU A 94 11.79 8.72 -5.42
CA LEU A 94 12.65 8.40 -4.30
C LEU A 94 12.95 6.90 -4.33
N LEU A 95 14.19 6.52 -4.58
CA LEU A 95 14.66 5.14 -4.50
C LEU A 95 15.34 4.92 -3.15
N SER A 96 14.56 4.63 -2.11
CA SER A 96 15.07 4.47 -0.74
C SER A 96 14.05 3.83 0.20
N SER A 97 14.54 3.19 1.26
CA SER A 97 13.73 3.00 2.47
C SER A 97 13.58 4.34 3.19
N LEU A 98 12.39 4.66 3.69
CA LEU A 98 12.08 5.93 4.34
C LEU A 98 11.63 5.69 5.78
N GLN A 99 12.28 6.37 6.72
CA GLN A 99 11.79 6.53 8.08
C GLN A 99 11.46 7.99 8.28
N ALA A 100 10.19 8.31 8.50
CA ALA A 100 9.74 9.67 8.69
C ALA A 100 8.98 9.81 10.01
N SER A 101 9.31 10.81 10.80
CA SER A 101 8.62 11.04 12.07
C SER A 101 8.35 12.51 12.33
N ALA A 102 7.19 12.80 12.93
CA ALA A 102 6.90 14.14 13.42
C ALA A 102 6.22 14.19 14.79
N THR A 103 6.40 15.31 15.50
CA THR A 103 5.77 15.51 16.81
C THR A 103 4.36 16.08 16.75
N ARG A 104 3.93 16.66 15.61
CA ARG A 104 2.57 17.16 15.39
C ARG A 104 1.95 16.63 14.11
N VAL A 105 2.39 17.14 12.95
CA VAL A 105 1.81 16.82 11.64
C VAL A 105 2.91 16.51 10.65
N LEU A 106 2.77 15.40 9.96
CA LEU A 106 3.67 15.01 8.87
C LEU A 106 2.87 14.83 7.58
N SER A 107 3.15 15.65 6.57
CA SER A 107 2.63 15.42 5.23
C SER A 107 3.71 14.88 4.31
N ILE A 108 3.40 13.84 3.55
CA ILE A 108 4.31 13.27 2.55
C ILE A 108 3.57 13.34 1.22
N SER A 109 4.13 14.03 0.25
CA SER A 109 3.51 14.11 -1.07
C SER A 109 4.51 14.10 -2.20
N GLY A 110 4.07 13.63 -3.37
CA GLY A 110 4.97 13.42 -4.51
C GLY A 110 4.52 12.36 -5.48
N ASP A 111 5.43 11.96 -6.36
CA ASP A 111 5.10 11.01 -7.42
C ASP A 111 5.28 9.57 -6.91
N MET A 112 6.51 9.16 -6.60
CA MET A 112 6.78 7.75 -6.33
C MET A 112 7.85 7.54 -5.26
N ILE A 113 7.57 6.60 -4.35
CA ILE A 113 8.57 6.03 -3.44
C ILE A 113 8.71 4.55 -3.76
N GLN A 114 9.94 4.12 -4.03
CA GLN A 114 10.29 2.73 -4.24
C GLN A 114 11.47 2.36 -3.35
N GLY A 115 11.36 1.26 -2.61
CA GLY A 115 12.37 0.92 -1.62
C GLY A 115 12.06 -0.33 -0.82
N GLY A 116 12.83 -0.54 0.25
CA GLY A 116 12.61 -1.66 1.15
C GLY A 116 11.39 -1.42 2.04
N SER A 117 11.44 -0.37 2.85
CA SER A 117 10.37 -0.06 3.80
C SER A 117 10.03 1.42 3.84
N VAL A 118 8.76 1.73 4.13
CA VAL A 118 8.34 3.07 4.56
C VAL A 118 7.73 2.94 5.95
N GLU A 119 8.31 3.64 6.92
CA GLU A 119 7.84 3.72 8.28
C GLU A 119 7.56 5.18 8.62
N VAL A 120 6.32 5.49 9.00
CA VAL A 120 5.88 6.85 9.31
C VAL A 120 5.16 6.90 10.65
N ASN A 121 5.63 7.78 11.53
CA ASN A 121 5.05 7.98 12.86
C ASN A 121 4.85 9.48 13.15
N ALA A 122 3.60 9.89 13.35
CA ALA A 122 3.26 11.23 13.81
C ALA A 122 1.84 11.22 14.39
N PRO A 123 1.43 12.17 15.24
CA PRO A 123 0.04 12.26 15.68
C PRO A 123 -0.95 12.40 14.52
N LYS A 124 -0.58 13.16 13.48
CA LYS A 124 -1.33 13.27 12.23
C LYS A 124 -0.45 13.02 11.00
N ILE A 125 -0.88 12.12 10.12
CA ILE A 125 -0.20 11.78 8.87
C ILE A 125 -1.10 12.12 7.67
N GLU A 126 -0.57 12.88 6.71
CA GLU A 126 -1.20 13.13 5.42
C GLU A 126 -0.30 12.64 4.28
N CYS A 127 -0.60 11.49 3.71
CA CYS A 127 0.20 10.89 2.64
C CYS A 127 -0.56 10.96 1.31
N ASN A 128 0.01 11.64 0.31
CA ASN A 128 -0.57 11.81 -1.02
C ASN A 128 0.47 11.52 -2.11
N LEU A 129 0.47 10.31 -2.65
CA LEU A 129 1.47 9.84 -3.60
C LEU A 129 0.81 9.24 -4.85
N GLN A 130 1.47 9.30 -6.00
CA GLN A 130 0.99 8.54 -7.16
C GLN A 130 1.22 7.05 -6.94
N SER A 131 2.42 6.65 -6.51
CA SER A 131 2.74 5.23 -6.36
C SER A 131 3.67 4.92 -5.18
N LEU A 132 3.44 3.77 -4.55
CA LEU A 132 4.29 3.16 -3.52
C LEU A 132 4.68 1.75 -3.94
N HIS A 133 5.98 1.47 -4.06
CA HIS A 133 6.50 0.13 -4.40
C HIS A 133 7.52 -0.32 -3.35
N LEU A 134 7.07 -1.10 -2.37
CA LEU A 134 7.81 -1.38 -1.15
C LEU A 134 7.84 -2.86 -0.82
N ASN A 135 8.67 -3.28 0.12
CA ASN A 135 8.47 -4.56 0.80
C ASN A 135 7.51 -4.39 1.97
N SER A 136 7.71 -3.38 2.82
CA SER A 136 6.82 -3.09 3.94
C SER A 136 6.37 -1.63 4.00
N LEU A 137 5.12 -1.42 4.41
CA LEU A 137 4.55 -0.11 4.73
C LEU A 137 4.03 -0.11 6.17
N GLN A 138 4.48 0.83 7.00
CA GLN A 138 4.05 0.98 8.38
C GLN A 138 3.66 2.43 8.66
N LEU A 139 2.42 2.65 9.04
CA LEU A 139 1.89 3.96 9.44
C LEU A 139 1.25 3.85 10.83
N ALA A 140 1.66 4.70 11.76
CA ALA A 140 1.09 4.79 13.10
C ALA A 140 0.83 6.25 13.47
N ALA A 141 -0.43 6.61 13.71
CA ALA A 141 -0.87 7.97 14.04
C ALA A 141 -2.23 7.97 14.74
N ASP A 142 -2.66 9.10 15.29
CA ASP A 142 -4.05 9.26 15.75
C ASP A 142 -4.97 9.49 14.54
N ASP A 143 -4.53 10.30 13.58
CA ASP A 143 -5.24 10.61 12.33
C ASP A 143 -4.38 10.29 11.08
N VAL A 144 -4.92 9.47 10.17
CA VAL A 144 -4.27 9.11 8.89
C VAL A 144 -5.16 9.49 7.72
N THR A 145 -4.67 10.37 6.85
CA THR A 145 -5.18 10.54 5.49
C THR A 145 -4.20 9.90 4.51
N LEU A 146 -4.59 8.81 3.86
CA LEU A 146 -3.78 8.13 2.85
C LEU A 146 -4.48 8.18 1.49
N ARG A 147 -3.84 8.80 0.51
CA ARG A 147 -4.30 8.88 -0.88
C ARG A 147 -3.19 8.41 -1.80
N VAL A 148 -3.34 7.21 -2.35
CA VAL A 148 -2.32 6.64 -3.23
C VAL A 148 -2.96 5.97 -4.42
N ASN A 149 -2.53 6.28 -5.65
CA ASN A 149 -3.14 5.63 -6.82
C ASN A 149 -2.73 4.16 -6.91
N ASP A 150 -1.45 3.84 -6.74
CA ASP A 150 -0.96 2.47 -6.81
C ASP A 150 -0.08 2.10 -5.62
N VAL A 151 -0.43 1.05 -4.89
CA VAL A 151 0.36 0.49 -3.79
C VAL A 151 0.71 -0.95 -4.11
N THR A 152 2.00 -1.24 -4.18
CA THR A 152 2.53 -2.60 -4.22
C THR A 152 3.42 -2.81 -3.01
N CYS A 153 3.05 -3.74 -2.14
CA CYS A 153 3.89 -4.14 -1.01
C CYS A 153 3.79 -5.64 -0.73
N HIS A 154 4.73 -6.19 0.04
CA HIS A 154 4.56 -7.54 0.57
C HIS A 154 3.62 -7.50 1.78
N THR A 155 3.87 -6.57 2.70
CA THR A 155 3.05 -6.37 3.91
C THR A 155 2.79 -4.89 4.17
N SER A 156 1.62 -4.56 4.69
CA SER A 156 1.34 -3.25 5.24
C SER A 156 0.64 -3.34 6.59
N SER A 157 1.03 -2.46 7.51
CA SER A 157 0.45 -2.31 8.84
C SER A 157 0.07 -0.85 9.02
N ILE A 158 -1.21 -0.57 9.21
CA ILE A 158 -1.71 0.79 9.44
C ILE A 158 -2.54 0.76 10.72
N GLN A 159 -2.16 1.57 11.69
CA GLN A 159 -2.86 1.71 12.96
C GLN A 159 -3.20 3.18 13.18
N ALA A 160 -4.49 3.49 13.30
CA ALA A 160 -4.92 4.84 13.65
C ALA A 160 -6.26 4.91 14.38
N GLU A 161 -6.53 6.00 15.07
CA GLU A 161 -7.86 6.24 15.67
C GLU A 161 -8.86 6.66 14.58
N HIS A 162 -8.46 7.58 13.73
CA HIS A 162 -9.25 8.12 12.62
C HIS A 162 -8.50 7.92 11.31
N ALA A 163 -9.17 7.38 10.29
CA ALA A 163 -8.54 7.17 8.99
C ALA A 163 -9.44 7.50 7.80
N HIS A 164 -8.88 8.22 6.83
CA HIS A 164 -9.45 8.40 5.50
C HIS A 164 -8.47 7.84 4.47
N VAL A 165 -8.77 6.64 3.97
CA VAL A 165 -7.87 5.90 3.07
C VAL A 165 -8.54 5.72 1.72
N LEU A 166 -7.90 6.24 0.68
CA LEU A 166 -8.30 6.09 -0.71
C LEU A 166 -7.11 5.52 -1.48
N ILE A 167 -7.22 4.27 -1.92
CA ILE A 167 -6.17 3.63 -2.72
C ILE A 167 -6.77 3.12 -4.02
N GLY A 168 -6.22 3.56 -5.15
CA GLY A 168 -6.69 3.14 -6.47
C GLY A 168 -6.53 1.64 -6.67
N ASN A 169 -5.28 1.14 -6.65
CA ASN A 169 -4.93 -0.26 -6.76
C ASN A 169 -3.99 -0.67 -5.62
N TYR A 170 -4.37 -1.68 -4.87
CA TYR A 170 -3.60 -2.25 -3.78
C TYR A 170 -3.21 -3.70 -4.09
N SER A 171 -1.91 -3.99 -4.07
CA SER A 171 -1.36 -5.33 -4.18
C SER A 171 -0.44 -5.62 -3.00
N GLY A 172 -0.83 -6.55 -2.13
CA GLY A 172 -0.02 -6.93 -0.97
C GLY A 172 -0.81 -7.63 0.13
N GLY A 173 -0.17 -7.92 1.26
CA GLY A 173 -0.85 -8.30 2.50
C GLY A 173 -1.19 -7.05 3.32
N MET A 174 -2.35 -7.02 3.98
CA MET A 174 -2.79 -5.87 4.78
C MET A 174 -3.15 -6.31 6.21
N THR A 175 -2.72 -5.54 7.20
CA THR A 175 -3.12 -5.68 8.60
C THR A 175 -3.43 -4.29 9.13
N TRP A 176 -4.67 -3.85 8.94
CA TRP A 176 -5.07 -2.48 9.25
C TRP A 176 -6.08 -2.45 10.39
N GLN A 177 -5.89 -1.51 11.32
CA GLN A 177 -6.70 -1.37 12.52
C GLN A 177 -7.06 0.09 12.75
N PHE A 178 -8.36 0.35 12.84
CA PHE A 178 -8.92 1.69 12.97
C PHE A 178 -10.07 1.74 13.99
N SER A 179 -10.16 2.84 14.76
CA SER A 179 -11.36 3.09 15.58
C SER A 179 -12.51 3.62 14.72
N SER A 180 -12.22 4.55 13.80
CA SER A 180 -13.18 5.12 12.86
C SER A 180 -12.54 5.30 11.49
N MET A 181 -13.18 4.83 10.41
CA MET A 181 -12.60 4.96 9.08
C MET A 181 -13.59 5.24 7.94
N SER A 182 -13.06 5.86 6.88
CA SER A 182 -13.61 5.88 5.54
C SER A 182 -12.58 5.26 4.60
N LEU A 183 -12.84 4.02 4.16
CA LEU A 183 -11.94 3.27 3.29
C LEU A 183 -12.56 3.06 1.92
N GLU A 184 -11.81 3.38 0.87
CA GLU A 184 -12.11 3.02 -0.52
C GLU A 184 -10.84 2.49 -1.18
N VAL A 185 -10.79 1.18 -1.43
CA VAL A 185 -9.60 0.52 -1.99
C VAL A 185 -9.98 -0.54 -3.01
N ALA A 186 -9.38 -0.53 -4.21
CA ALA A 186 -9.41 -1.70 -5.07
C ALA A 186 -8.21 -2.61 -4.77
N VAL A 187 -8.47 -3.89 -4.57
CA VAL A 187 -7.51 -4.91 -4.16
C VAL A 187 -7.46 -5.98 -5.26
N PRO A 188 -6.83 -5.73 -6.41
CA PRO A 188 -6.75 -6.73 -7.48
C PRO A 188 -5.96 -7.99 -7.08
N ARG A 189 -5.07 -7.89 -6.08
CA ARG A 189 -4.19 -8.99 -5.67
C ARG A 189 -3.84 -8.93 -4.19
N LEU A 190 -3.90 -10.09 -3.53
CA LEU A 190 -3.36 -10.30 -2.19
C LEU A 190 -2.08 -11.13 -2.25
N HIS A 191 -1.12 -10.81 -1.40
CA HIS A 191 0.14 -11.56 -1.24
C HIS A 191 0.18 -12.44 0.02
N GLY A 192 -0.82 -12.32 0.89
CA GLY A 192 -0.99 -13.10 2.11
C GLY A 192 -2.35 -12.83 2.73
N ASP A 193 -2.68 -13.60 3.76
CA ASP A 193 -3.92 -13.37 4.52
C ASP A 193 -3.94 -11.97 5.09
N SER A 194 -5.13 -11.37 5.03
CA SER A 194 -5.29 -9.93 5.16
C SER A 194 -6.44 -9.61 6.10
N SER A 195 -6.28 -8.56 6.91
CA SER A 195 -7.29 -8.12 7.87
C SER A 195 -7.45 -6.61 7.87
N VAL A 196 -8.68 -6.15 7.81
CA VAL A 196 -9.05 -4.74 8.02
C VAL A 196 -10.09 -4.70 9.13
N VAL A 197 -9.76 -4.03 10.24
CA VAL A 197 -10.63 -3.92 11.41
C VAL A 197 -10.98 -2.46 11.64
N ALA A 198 -12.27 -2.16 11.68
CA ALA A 198 -12.84 -0.85 11.93
C ALA A 198 -13.95 -0.95 12.98
N THR A 199 -13.90 -0.15 14.04
CA THR A 199 -15.02 -0.11 15.00
C THR A 199 -16.20 0.68 14.44
N ARG A 200 -15.94 1.75 13.68
CA ARG A 200 -16.94 2.65 13.09
C ARG A 200 -16.58 3.08 11.68
N GLY A 201 -17.60 3.48 10.93
CA GLY A 201 -17.45 4.05 9.59
C GLY A 201 -17.62 3.05 8.46
N ARG A 202 -17.19 3.45 7.26
CA ARG A 202 -17.49 2.75 6.00
C ARG A 202 -16.24 2.11 5.42
N VAL A 203 -16.38 0.85 5.04
CA VAL A 203 -15.38 0.07 4.32
C VAL A 203 -15.88 -0.25 2.92
N SER A 204 -15.24 0.26 1.88
CA SER A 204 -15.52 -0.07 0.49
C SER A 204 -14.31 -0.74 -0.13
N LEU A 205 -14.44 -2.00 -0.52
CA LEU A 205 -13.37 -2.77 -1.16
C LEU A 205 -13.77 -3.27 -2.54
N GLY A 206 -12.98 -2.93 -3.55
CA GLY A 206 -13.00 -3.60 -4.85
C GLY A 206 -12.18 -4.88 -4.79
N CYS A 207 -12.74 -6.02 -5.18
CA CYS A 207 -12.06 -7.31 -5.15
C CYS A 207 -12.38 -8.18 -6.38
N PRO A 208 -11.43 -8.99 -6.89
CA PRO A 208 -11.74 -10.02 -7.87
C PRO A 208 -12.69 -11.08 -7.30
N THR A 209 -13.26 -11.88 -8.20
CA THR A 209 -14.19 -12.97 -7.82
C THR A 209 -13.51 -14.04 -6.95
N GLU A 210 -12.21 -14.25 -7.15
CA GLU A 210 -11.43 -15.27 -6.49
C GLU A 210 -10.10 -14.69 -6.04
N TYR A 211 -9.72 -14.97 -4.80
CA TYR A 211 -8.38 -14.71 -4.29
C TYR A 211 -7.64 -16.01 -4.05
N ARG A 212 -6.31 -15.92 -4.04
CA ARG A 212 -5.45 -16.99 -3.52
C ARG A 212 -5.39 -17.00 -1.98
N TYR A 213 -5.57 -15.83 -1.34
CA TYR A 213 -5.48 -15.63 0.11
C TYR A 213 -6.79 -15.08 0.66
N GLY A 214 -7.04 -15.26 1.96
CA GLY A 214 -8.23 -14.74 2.62
C GLY A 214 -8.12 -13.24 2.93
N ILE A 215 -9.27 -12.58 3.00
CA ILE A 215 -9.37 -11.24 3.57
C ILE A 215 -10.51 -11.23 4.59
N CYS A 216 -10.19 -10.79 5.81
CA CYS A 216 -11.11 -10.59 6.90
C CYS A 216 -11.40 -9.10 7.06
N VAL A 217 -12.66 -8.72 7.00
CA VAL A 217 -13.06 -7.32 7.18
C VAL A 217 -14.08 -7.22 8.29
N THR A 218 -13.74 -6.44 9.31
CA THR A 218 -14.62 -6.11 10.42
C THR A 218 -14.95 -4.63 10.35
N GLY A 219 -16.24 -4.30 10.36
CA GLY A 219 -16.68 -2.91 10.19
C GLY A 219 -18.14 -2.70 10.53
N GLN A 220 -18.54 -1.43 10.60
CA GLN A 220 -19.95 -1.05 10.75
C GLN A 220 -20.68 -1.19 9.40
N ASP A 221 -20.30 -0.38 8.42
CA ASP A 221 -20.84 -0.46 7.07
C ASP A 221 -19.79 -1.01 6.10
N VAL A 222 -20.00 -2.23 5.61
CA VAL A 222 -19.06 -2.90 4.71
C VAL A 222 -19.70 -3.12 3.34
N CYS A 223 -19.09 -2.52 2.32
CA CYS A 223 -19.46 -2.66 0.91
C CYS A 223 -18.33 -3.39 0.19
N MET A 224 -18.64 -4.54 -0.41
CA MET A 224 -17.69 -5.26 -1.26
C MET A 224 -18.16 -5.16 -2.69
N HIS A 225 -17.25 -4.77 -3.57
CA HIS A 225 -17.47 -4.60 -4.98
C HIS A 225 -16.71 -5.67 -5.75
N ARG A 226 -17.41 -6.50 -6.53
CA ARG A 226 -16.76 -7.53 -7.33
C ARG A 226 -16.38 -6.99 -8.70
N GLU A 227 -15.12 -7.16 -9.09
CA GLU A 227 -14.70 -7.07 -10.48
C GLU A 227 -15.22 -8.32 -11.22
N PHE A 228 -16.07 -8.09 -12.23
CA PHE A 228 -16.40 -9.13 -13.20
C PHE A 228 -15.17 -9.36 -14.08
N LYS A 229 -14.61 -10.57 -14.08
CA LYS A 229 -13.88 -11.04 -15.25
C LYS A 229 -14.84 -10.89 -16.44
N GLU A 230 -14.39 -10.34 -17.55
CA GLU A 230 -15.12 -10.42 -18.82
C GLU A 230 -15.72 -11.82 -18.95
N VAL A 231 -17.04 -11.89 -19.12
CA VAL A 231 -17.73 -13.11 -19.46
C VAL A 231 -17.22 -13.50 -20.85
N LYS A 232 -16.14 -14.29 -20.89
CA LYS A 232 -15.86 -15.12 -22.06
C LYS A 232 -17.01 -16.11 -22.07
N CYS A 233 -17.99 -15.82 -22.93
CA CYS A 233 -19.25 -16.52 -23.01
C CYS A 233 -19.03 -18.03 -22.96
N ILE A 234 -19.60 -18.67 -21.94
CA ILE A 234 -19.86 -20.12 -21.89
C ILE A 234 -21.00 -20.40 -22.88
N ALA A 235 -20.79 -20.01 -24.15
CA ALA A 235 -21.65 -20.31 -25.28
C ALA A 235 -21.09 -21.52 -26.08
N ALA A 236 -19.89 -22.00 -25.72
CA ALA A 236 -19.34 -23.26 -26.23
C ALA A 236 -19.95 -24.46 -25.49
N ASP A 237 -20.07 -24.40 -24.16
CA ASP A 237 -20.43 -25.60 -23.36
C ASP A 237 -21.94 -25.92 -23.35
N ILE A 238 -22.79 -25.04 -23.90
CA ILE A 238 -24.22 -25.34 -24.11
C ILE A 238 -24.43 -26.17 -25.40
N LYS A 239 -23.46 -26.20 -26.32
CA LYS A 239 -23.58 -26.98 -27.55
C LYS A 239 -23.23 -28.46 -27.35
N ASP A 240 -22.37 -28.77 -26.38
CA ASP A 240 -21.95 -30.14 -26.08
C ASP A 240 -22.96 -30.84 -25.14
N ALA A 241 -23.58 -30.11 -24.19
CA ALA A 241 -24.65 -30.65 -23.35
C ALA A 241 -25.96 -31.00 -24.11
N ALA A 242 -26.16 -30.45 -25.31
CA ALA A 242 -27.27 -30.81 -26.20
C ALA A 242 -26.94 -31.99 -27.14
N GLY A 243 -25.66 -32.29 -27.35
CA GLY A 243 -25.20 -33.48 -28.09
C GLY A 243 -25.32 -34.75 -27.27
N ASP A 244 -24.91 -34.70 -26.00
CA ASP A 244 -24.85 -35.87 -25.11
C ASP A 244 -26.24 -36.37 -24.63
N MET A 245 -27.28 -35.54 -24.74
CA MET A 245 -28.66 -35.97 -24.47
C MET A 245 -29.26 -36.85 -25.59
N LYS A 246 -28.59 -36.96 -26.74
CA LYS A 246 -29.04 -37.84 -27.84
C LYS A 246 -28.53 -39.27 -27.70
N ASP A 247 -27.43 -39.47 -26.98
CA ASP A 247 -26.80 -40.79 -26.81
C ASP A 247 -27.29 -41.52 -25.54
N ALA A 248 -27.77 -40.79 -24.53
CA ALA A 248 -28.34 -41.37 -23.30
C ALA A 248 -29.73 -42.06 -23.49
N ALA A 249 -30.34 -41.96 -24.66
CA ALA A 249 -31.56 -42.72 -25.02
C ALA A 249 -31.24 -44.06 -25.72
N GLY A 250 -30.00 -44.29 -26.15
CA GLY A 250 -29.57 -45.52 -26.82
C GLY A 250 -29.15 -46.65 -25.88
N ASP A 251 -28.59 -46.31 -24.72
CA ASP A 251 -27.89 -47.28 -23.85
C ASP A 251 -28.76 -47.87 -22.72
N MET A 252 -30.07 -47.56 -22.70
CA MET A 252 -31.01 -48.13 -21.74
C MET A 252 -31.56 -49.51 -22.18
N LYS A 253 -30.74 -50.31 -22.88
CA LYS A 253 -31.09 -51.67 -23.33
C LYS A 253 -30.25 -52.80 -22.73
N ASP A 254 -29.11 -52.52 -22.10
CA ASP A 254 -28.14 -53.57 -21.75
C ASP A 254 -27.81 -53.72 -20.24
N ALA A 255 -28.55 -53.10 -19.33
CA ALA A 255 -28.30 -53.21 -17.88
C ALA A 255 -29.36 -54.07 -17.16
N ALA A 256 -29.50 -55.33 -17.59
CA ALA A 256 -30.18 -56.39 -16.85
C ALA A 256 -29.25 -57.61 -16.75
N GLY A 257 -28.13 -57.44 -16.06
CA GLY A 257 -27.17 -58.50 -15.80
C GLY A 257 -26.12 -58.04 -14.81
N ASP A 258 -25.94 -58.84 -13.76
CA ASP A 258 -24.76 -58.90 -12.90
C ASP A 258 -24.69 -57.95 -11.68
N MET A 259 -25.51 -58.32 -10.68
CA MET A 259 -25.05 -58.30 -9.29
C MET A 259 -24.11 -59.49 -9.05
N LYS A 260 -22.86 -59.24 -8.61
CA LYS A 260 -22.27 -59.84 -7.39
C LYS A 260 -20.82 -59.44 -7.15
N ASP A 261 -20.54 -59.23 -5.86
CA ASP A 261 -19.27 -59.42 -5.16
C ASP A 261 -18.11 -58.45 -5.45
N ALA A 262 -17.82 -57.59 -4.46
CA ALA A 262 -16.49 -57.53 -3.85
C ALA A 262 -16.51 -56.63 -2.60
N ALA A 263 -16.57 -57.25 -1.44
CA ALA A 263 -16.21 -56.66 -0.16
C ALA A 263 -14.68 -56.74 0.01
N GLY A 264 -14.11 -55.65 0.52
CA GLY A 264 -12.76 -55.61 1.09
C GLY A 264 -11.79 -54.73 0.30
N ASP A 265 -11.39 -53.59 0.86
CA ASP A 265 -9.99 -53.39 1.27
C ASP A 265 -9.84 -52.09 2.10
N LYS A 266 -8.85 -52.12 2.99
CA LYS A 266 -8.52 -51.18 4.06
C LYS A 266 -8.04 -49.82 3.51
N GLY A 267 -8.74 -48.75 3.88
CA GLY A 267 -8.33 -47.37 3.60
C GLY A 267 -7.72 -46.68 4.83
N ARG A 268 -6.40 -46.49 4.81
CA ARG A 268 -5.64 -45.56 5.66
C ARG A 268 -6.38 -44.21 5.79
N GLN A 269 -6.64 -43.79 7.01
CA GLN A 269 -7.09 -42.43 7.32
C GLN A 269 -5.91 -41.46 7.13
N ARG A 270 -5.73 -40.99 5.88
CA ARG A 270 -4.90 -39.82 5.60
C ARG A 270 -5.74 -38.60 5.97
N VAL A 271 -5.39 -37.96 7.08
CA VAL A 271 -5.80 -36.58 7.38
C VAL A 271 -5.21 -35.71 6.28
N LEU A 272 -6.01 -35.43 5.25
CA LEU A 272 -5.74 -34.34 4.31
C LEU A 272 -6.18 -33.06 5.02
N ALA A 273 -5.28 -32.50 5.83
CA ALA A 273 -5.31 -31.08 6.13
C ALA A 273 -5.03 -30.35 4.80
N GLY A 274 -6.09 -30.10 4.02
CA GLY A 274 -6.00 -29.18 2.90
C GLY A 274 -5.80 -27.75 3.44
N PRO A 275 -5.02 -26.89 2.75
CA PRO A 275 -5.01 -25.47 3.07
C PRO A 275 -6.44 -24.95 2.98
N SER A 276 -6.91 -24.33 4.06
CA SER A 276 -8.22 -23.69 4.14
C SER A 276 -8.45 -22.85 2.88
N SER A 277 -9.53 -23.14 2.17
CA SER A 277 -9.96 -22.35 1.00
C SER A 277 -9.88 -20.85 1.32
N PRO A 278 -9.39 -20.00 0.40
CA PRO A 278 -9.28 -18.57 0.64
C PRO A 278 -10.67 -18.02 0.95
N LEU A 279 -10.88 -17.69 2.22
CA LEU A 279 -12.17 -17.28 2.74
C LEU A 279 -12.22 -15.75 2.77
N LEU A 280 -13.19 -15.17 2.08
CA LEU A 280 -13.66 -13.82 2.39
C LEU A 280 -14.55 -13.93 3.63
N SER A 281 -14.09 -13.40 4.75
CA SER A 281 -14.89 -13.32 5.99
C SER A 281 -15.24 -11.88 6.29
N VAL A 282 -16.53 -11.57 6.35
CA VAL A 282 -17.01 -10.25 6.76
C VAL A 282 -17.69 -10.38 8.11
N THR A 283 -17.25 -9.59 9.08
CA THR A 283 -17.85 -9.50 10.41
C THR A 283 -18.43 -8.11 10.59
N LEU A 284 -19.75 -8.00 10.68
CA LEU A 284 -20.40 -6.73 10.99
C LEU A 284 -20.48 -6.56 12.50
N LEU A 285 -20.08 -5.39 13.00
CA LEU A 285 -20.33 -5.02 14.40
C LEU A 285 -21.79 -4.57 14.56
N GLU A 286 -22.22 -3.66 13.70
CA GLU A 286 -23.59 -3.14 13.56
C GLU A 286 -23.71 -2.56 12.13
N GLY A 287 -24.86 -2.60 11.45
CA GLY A 287 -25.02 -1.91 10.15
C GLY A 287 -25.34 -2.82 8.97
N ARG A 288 -24.98 -2.40 7.75
CA ARG A 288 -25.34 -3.11 6.50
C ARG A 288 -24.09 -3.66 5.80
N CYS A 289 -24.17 -4.92 5.36
CA CYS A 289 -23.27 -5.47 4.35
C CYS A 289 -23.96 -5.43 2.99
N SER A 290 -23.29 -4.90 1.98
CA SER A 290 -23.75 -4.99 0.59
C SER A 290 -22.68 -5.62 -0.30
N LEU A 291 -23.11 -6.59 -1.11
CA LEU A 291 -22.30 -7.18 -2.17
C LEU A 291 -22.87 -6.66 -3.48
N VAL A 292 -22.15 -5.78 -4.16
CA VAL A 292 -22.63 -5.14 -5.38
C VAL A 292 -21.64 -5.31 -6.54
N PRO A 293 -22.10 -5.32 -7.80
CA PRO A 293 -21.23 -5.17 -8.96
C PRO A 293 -20.36 -3.90 -8.86
N TRP A 294 -19.07 -3.99 -9.18
CA TRP A 294 -18.25 -2.78 -9.28
C TRP A 294 -18.57 -2.02 -10.57
N THR A 295 -18.89 -0.74 -10.44
CA THR A 295 -18.87 0.21 -11.57
C THR A 295 -17.80 1.23 -11.26
N TRP A 296 -16.63 1.07 -11.88
CA TRP A 296 -15.52 2.03 -11.79
C TRP A 296 -16.03 3.45 -12.16
N PRO A 297 -15.65 4.53 -11.45
CA PRO A 297 -15.64 5.82 -12.11
C PRO A 297 -14.54 5.76 -13.16
N ARG A 298 -14.93 5.71 -14.44
CA ARG A 298 -14.01 5.86 -15.57
C ARG A 298 -13.01 6.98 -15.23
N THR A 299 -11.74 6.62 -15.14
CA THR A 299 -10.56 7.49 -15.22
C THR A 299 -10.93 8.94 -15.54
N ARG A 300 -10.94 9.81 -14.53
CA ARG A 300 -10.68 11.21 -14.79
C ARG A 300 -9.18 11.29 -15.10
N HIS A 301 -8.88 11.21 -16.39
CA HIS A 301 -7.63 11.72 -16.96
C HIS A 301 -7.40 13.17 -16.51
#